data_AF-A0A673J091-F1
#
_entry.id   AF-A0A673J091-F1
#
_cell.length_a   1.000
_cell.length_b   1.000
_cell.length_c   1.000
_cell.angle_alpha   90.00
_cell.angle_beta   90.00
_cell.angle_gamma   90.00
#
_symmetry.space_group_name_H-M   'P 1'
#
loop_
_entity.id
_entity.type
_entity.pdbx_description
1 polymer ?
#
loop_
_entity_poly.entity_id
_entity_poly.type
_entity_poly.pdbx_seq_one_letter_code
_entity_poly.pdbx_strand_id
1 'polypeptide(L)'
;MQSVQESPLNLSLTLAELLKKDTIKVELIPEKKGLFLKHVEYQVTSERFTVSVYRRYNDFDIFHELLLQRYAYRVVPALPPKRVLKGGKALIYSL
;
A
#
# COMPACT_ATOMS: atom_id res chain seq x y z
N MET A 1 -12.76 1.85 37.71
CA MET A 1 -13.20 2.74 36.62
C MET A 1 -13.13 1.96 35.32
N GLN A 2 -14.28 1.65 34.71
CA GLN A 2 -14.33 1.02 33.39
C GLN A 2 -13.77 2.02 32.38
N SER A 3 -12.72 1.66 31.66
CA SER A 3 -12.21 2.47 30.55
C SER A 3 -13.33 2.59 29.53
N VAL A 4 -13.78 3.82 29.28
CA VAL A 4 -14.72 4.13 28.19
C VAL A 4 -14.08 3.60 26.92
N GLN A 5 -14.66 2.53 26.39
CA GLN A 5 -14.18 1.88 25.19
C GLN A 5 -14.45 2.85 24.04
N GLU A 6 -13.44 3.66 23.70
CA GLU A 6 -13.54 4.67 22.65
C GLU A 6 -14.05 3.98 21.37
N SER A 7 -15.14 4.51 20.82
CA SER A 7 -15.68 4.01 19.58
C SER A 7 -14.56 4.00 18.52
N PRO A 8 -14.37 2.93 17.75
CA PRO A 8 -13.39 2.90 16.66
C PRO A 8 -13.68 3.92 15.55
N LEU A 9 -14.78 4.68 15.65
CA LEU A 9 -15.10 5.84 14.81
C LEU A 9 -14.45 7.14 15.32
N ASN A 10 -14.09 7.22 16.60
CA ASN A 10 -13.49 8.37 17.25
C ASN A 10 -12.04 8.03 17.61
N LEU A 11 -11.13 8.17 16.64
CA LEU A 11 -9.69 8.06 16.92
C LEU A 11 -9.21 9.40 17.51
N SER A 12 -9.03 9.45 18.83
CA SER A 12 -8.35 10.55 19.54
C SER A 12 -6.82 10.45 19.41
N LEU A 13 -6.31 9.92 18.28
CA LEU A 13 -4.89 9.68 18.06
C LEU A 13 -4.27 10.78 17.20
N THR A 14 -3.14 11.29 17.67
CA THR A 14 -2.25 12.19 16.93
C THR A 14 -1.51 11.44 15.81
N LEU A 15 -1.00 12.17 14.82
CA LEU A 15 -0.16 11.60 13.76
C LEU A 15 1.07 10.86 14.35
N ALA A 16 1.68 11.40 15.39
CA ALA A 16 2.83 10.77 16.06
C ALA A 16 2.46 9.41 16.68
N GLU A 17 1.26 9.27 17.25
CA GLU A 17 0.78 8.00 17.80
C GLU A 17 0.42 6.99 16.73
N LEU A 18 -0.08 7.45 15.58
CA LEU A 18 -0.33 6.60 14.42
C LEU A 18 0.98 6.05 13.84
N LEU A 19 1.99 6.90 13.65
CA LEU A 19 3.31 6.49 13.14
C LEU A 19 4.04 5.52 14.09
N LYS A 20 3.78 5.60 15.41
CA LYS A 20 4.29 4.60 16.37
C LYS A 20 3.70 3.20 16.16
N LYS A 21 2.54 3.06 15.49
CA LYS A 21 1.93 1.74 15.25
C LYS A 21 2.71 0.96 14.21
N ASP A 22 2.89 1.53 13.03
CA ASP A 22 3.78 1.04 11.98
C ASP A 22 3.86 2.07 10.86
N THR A 23 4.97 2.08 10.13
CA THR A 23 5.14 2.82 8.88
C THR A 23 5.36 1.79 7.78
N ILE A 24 4.48 1.81 6.79
CA ILE A 24 4.62 0.97 5.60
C ILE A 24 5.27 1.79 4.50
N LYS A 25 6.48 1.38 4.11
CA LYS A 25 7.20 1.97 2.98
C LYS A 25 6.96 1.13 1.73
N VAL A 26 6.69 1.77 0.60
CA VAL A 26 6.49 1.11 -0.69
C VAL A 26 7.48 1.70 -1.69
N GLU A 27 8.29 0.85 -2.30
CA GLU A 27 9.32 1.26 -3.26
C GLU A 27 9.24 0.44 -4.53
N LEU A 28 9.40 1.11 -5.67
CA LEU A 28 9.48 0.48 -6.97
C LEU A 28 10.82 -0.23 -7.12
N ILE A 29 10.81 -1.54 -7.43
CA ILE A 29 12.05 -2.26 -7.71
C ILE A 29 12.43 -2.03 -9.18
N PRO A 30 13.60 -1.44 -9.45
CA PRO A 30 14.05 -1.22 -10.81
C PRO A 30 14.36 -2.56 -11.50
N GLU A 31 14.01 -2.66 -12.78
CA GLU A 31 14.32 -3.84 -13.58
C GLU A 31 15.85 -4.05 -13.61
N LYS A 32 16.32 -5.23 -13.20
CA LYS A 32 17.74 -5.58 -13.31
C LYS A 32 18.10 -5.68 -14.78
N LYS A 33 19.13 -4.92 -15.21
CA LYS A 33 19.64 -4.96 -16.60
C LYS A 33 19.88 -6.42 -17.03
N GLY A 34 19.19 -6.87 -18.06
CA GLY A 34 19.33 -8.22 -18.62
C GLY A 34 18.30 -9.26 -18.17
N LEU A 35 17.42 -8.94 -17.21
CA LEU A 35 16.25 -9.76 -16.88
C LEU A 35 14.99 -9.11 -17.44
N PHE A 36 14.28 -9.82 -18.32
CA PHE A 36 12.93 -9.43 -18.76
C PHE A 36 11.93 -9.73 -17.64
N LEU A 37 11.60 -8.72 -16.82
CA LEU A 37 10.51 -8.84 -15.86
C LEU A 37 9.17 -8.71 -16.58
N LYS A 38 8.28 -9.71 -16.40
CA LYS A 38 6.92 -9.69 -16.98
C LYS A 38 6.04 -8.58 -16.40
N HIS A 39 6.34 -8.15 -15.17
CA HIS A 39 5.63 -7.12 -14.46
C HIS A 39 6.58 -6.36 -13.55
N VAL A 40 6.16 -5.15 -13.20
CA VAL A 40 6.83 -4.29 -12.23
C VAL A 40 6.54 -4.79 -10.82
N GLU A 41 7.58 -4.88 -10.00
CA GLU A 41 7.50 -5.29 -8.60
C GLU A 41 7.69 -4.09 -7.66
N TYR A 42 6.99 -4.15 -6.53
CA TYR A 42 7.07 -3.24 -5.41
C TYR A 42 7.63 -4.00 -4.21
N GLN A 43 8.60 -3.41 -3.55
CA GLN A 43 8.99 -3.82 -2.21
C GLN A 43 8.12 -3.07 -1.20
N VAL A 44 7.39 -3.83 -0.40
CA VAL A 44 6.58 -3.32 0.70
C VAL A 44 7.28 -3.69 1.99
N THR A 45 7.68 -2.69 2.77
CA THR A 45 8.43 -2.87 4.00
C THR A 45 7.65 -2.32 5.18
N SER A 46 7.45 -3.16 6.19
CA SER A 46 7.07 -2.69 7.53
C SER A 46 8.32 -2.25 8.25
N GLU A 47 8.41 -0.97 8.59
CA GLU A 47 9.55 -0.43 9.34
C GLU A 47 9.58 -0.97 10.78
N ARG A 48 8.41 -1.15 11.40
CA ARG A 48 8.34 -1.66 12.77
C ARG A 48 8.76 -3.12 12.87
N PHE A 49 8.28 -3.97 11.95
CA PHE A 49 8.57 -5.40 12.00
C PHE A 49 9.85 -5.77 11.24
N THR A 50 10.46 -4.84 10.51
CA THR A 50 11.65 -5.06 9.69
C THR A 50 11.47 -6.17 8.65
N VAL A 51 10.23 -6.41 8.22
CA VAL A 51 9.87 -7.43 7.23
C VAL A 51 9.58 -6.75 5.89
N SER A 52 10.07 -7.36 4.82
CA SER A 52 9.79 -6.92 3.45
C SER A 52 9.17 -8.03 2.63
N VAL A 53 8.24 -7.66 1.74
CA VAL A 53 7.63 -8.55 0.76
C VAL A 53 7.62 -7.91 -0.61
N TYR A 54 7.63 -8.74 -1.66
CA TYR A 54 7.49 -8.28 -3.04
C TYR A 54 6.05 -8.48 -3.52
N ARG A 55 5.49 -7.43 -4.13
CA ARG A 55 4.12 -7.41 -4.64
C ARG A 55 4.09 -6.76 -6.01
N ARG A 56 3.16 -7.16 -6.85
CA ARG A 56 2.88 -6.50 -8.13
C ARG A 56 1.66 -5.58 -7.99
N TYR A 57 1.47 -4.67 -8.94
CA TYR A 57 0.32 -3.76 -8.94
C TYR A 57 -1.02 -4.52 -8.75
N ASN A 58 -1.19 -5.64 -9.45
CA ASN A 58 -2.45 -6.41 -9.40
C ASN A 58 -2.78 -6.95 -8.00
N ASP A 59 -1.79 -7.12 -7.13
CA ASP A 59 -2.05 -7.54 -5.75
C ASP A 59 -2.71 -6.40 -4.96
N PHE A 60 -2.33 -5.14 -5.22
CA PHE A 60 -2.98 -3.95 -4.66
C PHE A 60 -4.38 -3.74 -5.23
N ASP A 61 -4.59 -4.02 -6.51
CA ASP A 61 -5.91 -3.97 -7.18
C ASP A 61 -6.91 -4.88 -6.47
N ILE A 62 -6.54 -6.14 -6.24
CA ILE A 62 -7.36 -7.11 -5.51
C ILE A 62 -7.57 -6.67 -4.07
N PHE A 63 -6.53 -6.17 -3.41
CA PHE A 63 -6.62 -5.71 -2.03
C PHE A 63 -7.56 -4.51 -1.88
N HIS A 64 -7.52 -3.55 -2.80
CA HIS A 64 -8.42 -2.39 -2.83
C HIS A 64 -9.90 -2.81 -2.93
N GLU A 65 -10.21 -3.74 -3.83
CA GLU A 65 -11.57 -4.30 -3.95
C GLU A 65 -12.02 -4.98 -2.65
N LEU A 66 -11.14 -5.76 -2.01
CA LEU A 66 -11.43 -6.38 -0.73
C LEU A 66 -11.71 -5.33 0.36
N LEU A 67 -10.95 -4.22 0.39
CA LEU A 67 -11.15 -3.14 1.36
C LEU A 67 -12.52 -2.47 1.16
N LEU A 68 -12.91 -2.17 -0.08
CA LEU A 68 -14.20 -1.57 -0.40
C LEU A 68 -15.37 -2.47 0.06
N GLN A 69 -15.26 -3.78 -0.19
CA GLN A 69 -16.28 -4.75 0.22
C GLN A 69 -16.32 -4.94 1.74
N ARG A 70 -15.17 -5.00 2.40
CA ARG A 70 -15.07 -5.32 3.83
C ARG A 70 -15.42 -4.13 4.73
N TYR A 71 -15.10 -2.92 4.29
CA TYR A 71 -15.22 -1.68 5.06
C TYR A 71 -16.17 -0.70 4.39
N ALA A 72 -17.42 -1.12 4.19
CA ALA A 72 -18.47 -0.27 3.67
C ALA A 72 -18.55 1.06 4.45
N TYR A 73 -18.80 2.15 3.73
CA TYR A 73 -18.88 3.52 4.27
C TYR A 73 -17.59 4.07 4.87
N ARG A 74 -16.42 3.47 4.55
CA ARG A 74 -15.11 4.05 4.83
C ARG A 74 -14.47 4.58 3.54
N VAL A 75 -13.70 5.65 3.68
CA VAL A 75 -12.88 6.17 2.59
C VAL A 75 -11.71 5.22 2.37
N VAL A 76 -11.62 4.65 1.17
CA VAL A 76 -10.46 3.89 0.70
C VAL A 76 -9.73 4.76 -0.32
N PRO A 77 -8.42 5.01 -0.17
CA PRO A 77 -7.65 5.78 -1.14
C PRO A 77 -7.68 5.12 -2.51
N ALA A 78 -7.87 5.93 -3.55
CA ALA A 78 -7.81 5.43 -4.93
C ALA A 78 -6.39 4.93 -5.25
N LEU A 79 -6.32 3.83 -5.99
CA LEU A 79 -5.04 3.32 -6.49
C LEU A 79 -4.48 4.24 -7.58
N PRO A 80 -3.14 4.31 -7.72
CA PRO A 80 -2.50 5.02 -8.82
C PRO A 80 -3.02 4.52 -10.17
N PRO A 81 -3.25 5.40 -11.16
CA PRO A 81 -3.76 4.98 -12.45
C PRO A 81 -2.78 4.04 -13.15
N LYS A 82 -3.32 2.99 -13.80
CA LYS A 82 -2.55 2.08 -14.67
C LYS A 82 -2.07 2.86 -15.92
N ARG A 83 -0.95 3.59 -15.83
CA ARG A 83 -0.42 4.36 -16.96
C ARG A 83 0.41 3.48 -17.88
N VAL A 84 -0.01 3.37 -19.14
CA VAL A 84 0.82 2.82 -20.23
C VAL A 84 1.66 3.97 -20.80
N LEU A 85 2.96 3.98 -20.54
CA LEU A 85 3.86 4.92 -21.22
C LEU A 85 3.96 4.54 -22.71
N LYS A 86 3.53 5.45 -23.60
CA LYS A 86 3.80 5.37 -25.05
C LYS A 86 5.32 5.34 -25.24
N GLY A 87 5.88 4.20 -25.64
CA GLY A 87 7.31 4.06 -25.92
C GLY A 87 8.00 2.79 -25.42
N GLY A 88 7.27 1.81 -24.88
CA GLY A 88 7.82 0.46 -24.66
C GLY A 88 8.80 0.32 -23.49
N LYS A 89 8.81 1.24 -22.53
CA LYS A 89 9.58 1.10 -21.28
C LYS A 89 8.74 1.49 -20.06
N ALA A 90 8.69 0.53 -19.13
CA ALA A 90 8.20 0.57 -17.75
C ALA A 90 6.83 1.22 -17.51
N LEU A 91 5.84 0.41 -17.12
CA LEU A 91 4.60 0.89 -16.52
C LEU A 91 4.94 1.45 -15.13
N ILE A 92 5.18 2.75 -15.00
CA ILE A 92 5.45 3.36 -13.71
C ILE A 92 4.11 3.47 -12.98
N TYR A 93 3.84 2.55 -12.05
CA TYR A 93 2.77 2.75 -11.07
C TYR A 93 3.43 3.28 -9.80
N SER A 94 3.55 4.60 -9.68
CA SER A 94 4.03 5.20 -8.44
C SER A 94 2.90 5.13 -7.40
N LEU A 95 3.04 4.24 -6.42
CA LEU A 95 2.32 4.28 -5.14
C LEU A 95 2.92 5.34 -4.23
#